data_AF-A0A9D1LN40-F1
#
_entry.id   AF-A0A9D1LN40-F1
#
_cell.length_a   1.000
_cell.length_b   1.000
_cell.length_c   1.000
_cell.angle_alpha   90.00
_cell.angle_beta   90.00
_cell.angle_gamma   90.00
#
_symmetry.space_group_name_H-M   'P 1'
#
loop_
_entity.id
_entity.type
_entity.pdbx_description
1 polymer ?
#
loop_
_entity_poly.entity_id
_entity_poly.type
_entity_poly.pdbx_seq_one_letter_code
_entity_poly.pdbx_strand_id
1 'polypeptide(L)'
;MISFFKKMGIDLRSVCAFVLMLVTLPVWIVMPQAYMDPAAHNYQIDYLEPGEPVDGYLHTGESAMTIAFAALLVVAMFLLILDMQLRKKSSHVFMTMLVLTLVFGYVLALGIFNFVVNDDILTGIIGVVAAALVAASAVLYFKKTLDGDCKLSYFVVFILAALIVYAISVSNYNLLDAFNHQGDVVFWCGYATSRAFLLAFLLITWVNHGSDYEPAGAQLEADI
;
A
#
# COMPACT_ATOMS: atom_id res chain seq x y z
N MET A 1 -13.14 14.02 -19.78
CA MET A 1 -13.19 12.95 -18.77
C MET A 1 -13.59 13.48 -17.39
N ILE A 2 -12.95 14.53 -16.87
CA ILE A 2 -13.28 15.13 -15.55
C ILE A 2 -14.74 15.64 -15.47
N SER A 3 -15.30 16.18 -16.55
CA SER A 3 -16.70 16.66 -16.57
C SER A 3 -17.76 15.53 -16.62
N PHE A 4 -17.37 14.31 -16.97
CA PHE A 4 -18.27 13.15 -17.03
C PHE A 4 -18.49 12.56 -15.64
N PHE A 5 -17.41 12.35 -14.88
CA PHE A 5 -17.49 11.89 -13.48
C PHE A 5 -18.22 12.88 -12.57
N LYS A 6 -18.03 14.19 -12.79
CA LYS A 6 -18.77 15.24 -12.07
C LYS A 6 -20.28 15.19 -12.33
N LYS A 7 -20.72 14.81 -13.53
CA LYS A 7 -22.14 14.62 -13.88
C LYS A 7 -22.76 13.36 -13.28
N MET A 8 -21.96 12.34 -12.98
CA MET A 8 -22.41 11.09 -12.32
C MET A 8 -22.33 11.15 -10.79
N GLY A 9 -21.76 12.21 -10.21
CA GLY A 9 -21.55 12.31 -8.76
C GLY A 9 -20.44 11.40 -8.22
N ILE A 10 -19.61 10.80 -9.09
CA ILE A 10 -18.53 9.89 -8.70
C ILE A 10 -17.26 10.71 -8.43
N ASP A 11 -16.75 10.65 -7.20
CA ASP A 11 -15.49 11.28 -6.80
C ASP A 11 -14.29 10.53 -7.42
N LEU A 12 -13.38 11.28 -8.04
CA LEU A 12 -12.15 10.76 -8.63
C LEU A 12 -11.30 10.00 -7.61
N ARG A 13 -11.34 10.40 -6.33
CA ARG A 13 -10.64 9.71 -5.24
C ARG A 13 -11.17 8.29 -5.03
N SER A 14 -12.48 8.10 -5.12
CA SER A 14 -13.10 6.78 -5.03
C SER A 14 -12.78 5.92 -6.25
N VAL A 15 -12.66 6.52 -7.44
CA VAL A 15 -12.19 5.82 -8.64
C VAL A 15 -10.75 5.34 -8.45
N CYS A 16 -9.86 6.17 -7.90
CA CYS A 16 -8.48 5.77 -7.62
C CYS A 16 -8.40 4.66 -6.56
N ALA A 17 -9.19 4.73 -5.47
CA ALA A 17 -9.27 3.66 -4.48
C ALA A 17 -9.75 2.34 -5.11
N PHE A 18 -10.74 2.40 -5.99
CA PHE A 18 -11.23 1.23 -6.74
C PHE A 18 -10.18 0.67 -7.68
N VAL A 19 -9.47 1.51 -8.44
CA VAL A 19 -8.36 1.10 -9.30
C VAL A 19 -7.26 0.42 -8.47
N LEU A 20 -6.97 0.90 -7.26
CA LEU A 20 -6.00 0.25 -6.38
C LEU A 20 -6.42 -1.14 -5.93
N MET A 21 -7.70 -1.35 -5.66
CA MET A 21 -8.22 -2.70 -5.41
C MET A 21 -7.98 -3.60 -6.63
N LEU A 22 -8.20 -3.09 -7.84
CA LEU A 22 -7.95 -3.85 -9.07
C LEU A 22 -6.46 -4.14 -9.31
N VAL A 23 -5.53 -3.28 -8.87
CA VAL A 23 -4.08 -3.57 -8.95
C VAL A 23 -3.70 -4.79 -8.11
N THR A 24 -4.47 -5.12 -7.06
CA THR A 24 -4.25 -6.35 -6.27
C THR A 24 -4.86 -7.61 -6.90
N LEU A 25 -5.64 -7.49 -7.98
CA LEU A 25 -6.31 -8.60 -8.67
C LEU A 25 -5.39 -9.76 -9.08
N PRO A 26 -4.14 -9.54 -9.53
CA PRO A 26 -3.20 -10.63 -9.81
C PRO A 26 -2.98 -11.54 -8.59
N VAL A 27 -2.92 -11.00 -7.38
CA VAL A 27 -2.77 -11.79 -6.14
C VAL A 27 -3.98 -12.71 -5.95
N TRP A 28 -5.18 -12.23 -6.24
CA TRP A 28 -6.42 -12.98 -6.01
C TRP A 28 -6.74 -14.02 -7.09
N ILE A 29 -6.08 -13.94 -8.25
CA ILE A 29 -6.28 -14.87 -9.35
C ILE A 29 -5.11 -15.86 -9.43
N VAL A 30 -3.89 -15.34 -9.45
CA VAL A 30 -2.70 -16.13 -9.79
C VAL A 30 -2.21 -16.96 -8.60
N MET A 31 -2.20 -16.41 -7.37
CA MET A 31 -1.80 -17.21 -6.20
C MET A 31 -2.72 -18.42 -5.97
N PRO A 32 -4.07 -18.29 -5.98
CA PRO A 32 -4.94 -19.46 -5.86
C PRO A 32 -4.73 -20.49 -6.98
N GLN A 33 -4.54 -20.05 -8.22
CA GLN A 33 -4.23 -20.94 -9.34
C GLN A 33 -2.92 -21.71 -9.12
N ALA A 34 -1.88 -21.02 -8.63
CA ALA A 34 -0.61 -21.64 -8.30
C ALA A 34 -0.73 -22.64 -7.13
N TYR A 35 -1.55 -22.37 -6.10
CA TYR A 35 -1.82 -23.35 -5.05
C TYR A 35 -2.66 -24.56 -5.53
N MET A 36 -3.53 -24.38 -6.53
CA MET A 36 -4.35 -25.46 -7.08
C MET A 36 -3.57 -26.35 -8.05
N ASP A 37 -2.62 -25.78 -8.81
CA ASP A 37 -1.72 -26.50 -9.71
C ASP A 37 -0.28 -25.95 -9.58
N PRO A 38 0.46 -26.35 -8.53
CA PRO A 38 1.81 -25.85 -8.27
C PRO A 38 2.79 -26.19 -9.37
N ALA A 39 2.64 -27.36 -10.01
CA ALA A 39 3.56 -27.84 -11.04
C ALA A 39 3.52 -26.95 -12.29
N ALA A 40 2.33 -26.55 -12.75
CA ALA A 40 2.20 -25.70 -13.93
C ALA A 40 2.71 -24.26 -13.72
N HIS A 41 2.87 -23.84 -12.46
CA HIS A 41 3.26 -22.47 -12.08
C HIS A 41 4.63 -22.40 -11.37
N ASN A 42 5.32 -23.53 -11.24
CA ASN A 42 6.64 -23.58 -10.63
C ASN A 42 7.71 -23.21 -11.66
N TYR A 43 8.25 -21.99 -11.55
CA TYR A 43 9.32 -21.49 -12.41
C TYR A 43 10.66 -22.22 -12.22
N GLN A 44 10.80 -23.02 -11.17
CA GLN A 44 11.99 -23.79 -10.82
C GLN A 44 11.82 -25.31 -11.03
N ILE A 45 10.73 -25.76 -11.66
CA ILE A 45 10.39 -27.19 -11.72
C ILE A 45 11.51 -28.08 -12.27
N ASP A 46 12.26 -27.58 -13.26
CA ASP A 46 13.36 -28.30 -13.90
C ASP A 46 14.63 -28.39 -13.02
N TYR A 47 14.69 -27.62 -11.94
CA TYR A 47 15.81 -27.57 -11.01
C TYR A 47 15.54 -28.32 -9.69
N LEU A 48 14.36 -28.92 -9.54
CA LEU A 48 14.01 -29.67 -8.34
C LEU A 48 14.75 -31.01 -8.28
N GLU A 49 15.36 -31.29 -7.13
CA GLU A 49 15.93 -32.60 -6.85
C GLU A 49 14.84 -33.63 -6.54
N PRO A 50 15.08 -34.94 -6.81
CA PRO A 50 14.12 -35.99 -6.48
C PRO A 50 13.76 -36.00 -4.99
N GLY A 51 12.48 -35.75 -4.68
CA GLY A 51 11.96 -35.70 -3.31
C GLY A 51 11.72 -34.29 -2.76
N GLU A 52 12.09 -33.25 -3.49
CA GLU A 52 11.77 -31.87 -3.12
C GLU A 52 10.28 -31.55 -3.35
N PRO A 53 9.66 -30.75 -2.47
CA PRO A 53 8.26 -30.37 -2.61
C PRO A 53 8.06 -29.41 -3.78
N VAL A 54 7.22 -29.80 -4.75
CA VAL A 54 6.91 -29.00 -5.95
C VAL A 54 6.26 -27.65 -5.61
N ASP A 55 5.60 -27.54 -4.46
CA ASP A 55 4.94 -26.33 -3.97
C ASP A 55 5.79 -25.52 -2.99
N GLY A 56 7.04 -25.92 -2.72
CA GLY A 56 7.91 -25.26 -1.73
C GLY A 56 8.07 -23.75 -1.96
N TYR A 57 8.12 -23.32 -3.24
CA TYR A 57 8.22 -21.90 -3.62
C TYR A 57 7.01 -21.05 -3.18
N LEU A 58 5.83 -21.66 -2.97
CA LEU A 58 4.61 -20.97 -2.54
C LEU A 58 4.50 -20.81 -1.02
N HIS A 59 5.23 -21.60 -0.24
CA HIS A 59 5.15 -21.60 1.23
C HIS A 59 6.25 -20.76 1.87
N THR A 60 6.49 -19.58 1.30
CA THR A 60 7.51 -18.63 1.76
C THR A 60 6.89 -17.53 2.65
N GLY A 61 7.73 -16.93 3.51
CA GLY A 61 7.32 -15.77 4.31
C GLY A 61 6.87 -14.58 3.45
N GLU A 62 7.45 -14.43 2.27
CA GLU A 62 7.05 -13.43 1.28
C GLU A 62 5.63 -13.67 0.75
N SER A 63 5.28 -14.92 0.41
CA SER A 63 3.94 -15.28 -0.04
C SER A 63 2.91 -15.03 1.05
N ALA A 64 3.21 -15.43 2.29
CA ALA A 64 2.34 -15.18 3.45
C ALA A 64 2.11 -13.68 3.68
N MET A 65 3.18 -12.87 3.64
CA MET A 65 3.10 -11.41 3.77
C MET A 65 2.26 -10.80 2.63
N THR A 66 2.53 -11.19 1.39
CA THR A 66 1.84 -10.69 0.19
C THR A 66 0.34 -10.92 0.27
N ILE A 67 -0.10 -12.14 0.58
CA ILE A 67 -1.52 -12.50 0.67
C ILE A 67 -2.20 -11.76 1.82
N ALA A 68 -1.58 -11.77 3.02
CA ALA A 68 -2.15 -11.16 4.20
C ALA A 68 -2.33 -9.63 4.04
N PHE A 69 -1.30 -8.94 3.56
CA PHE A 69 -1.35 -7.48 3.39
C PHE A 69 -2.20 -7.07 2.20
N ALA A 70 -2.24 -7.84 1.10
CA ALA A 70 -3.19 -7.59 0.02
C ALA A 70 -4.64 -7.69 0.53
N ALA A 71 -4.96 -8.70 1.35
CA ALA A 71 -6.31 -8.87 1.93
C ALA A 71 -6.73 -7.63 2.74
N LEU A 72 -5.85 -7.21 3.65
CA LEU A 72 -6.09 -6.06 4.52
C LEU A 72 -6.22 -4.77 3.71
N LEU A 73 -5.42 -4.60 2.65
CA LEU A 73 -5.49 -3.43 1.78
C LEU A 73 -6.82 -3.35 1.04
N VAL A 74 -7.33 -4.45 0.48
CA VAL A 74 -8.62 -4.49 -0.21
C VAL A 74 -9.75 -4.08 0.74
N VAL A 75 -9.76 -4.62 1.95
CA VAL A 75 -10.75 -4.25 2.99
C VAL A 75 -10.64 -2.77 3.34
N ALA A 76 -9.43 -2.25 3.54
CA ALA A 76 -9.21 -0.84 3.87
C ALA A 76 -9.65 0.11 2.73
N MET A 77 -9.38 -0.25 1.47
CA MET A 77 -9.82 0.54 0.31
C MET A 77 -11.34 0.53 0.15
N PHE A 78 -11.99 -0.61 0.39
CA PHE A 78 -13.45 -0.68 0.40
C PHE A 78 -14.05 0.23 1.48
N LEU A 79 -13.53 0.17 2.70
CA LEU A 79 -13.94 1.05 3.79
C LEU A 79 -13.66 2.54 3.50
N LEU A 80 -12.55 2.85 2.83
CA LEU A 80 -12.21 4.22 2.43
C LEU A 80 -13.22 4.76 1.40
N ILE A 81 -13.64 3.94 0.44
CA ILE A 81 -14.69 4.31 -0.52
C ILE A 81 -16.00 4.61 0.22
N LEU A 82 -16.39 3.77 1.17
CA LEU A 82 -17.60 4.00 1.99
C LEU A 82 -17.49 5.29 2.81
N ASP A 83 -16.34 5.54 3.44
CA ASP A 83 -16.09 6.77 4.21
C ASP A 83 -16.23 8.03 3.35
N MET A 84 -15.69 8.00 2.12
CA MET A 84 -15.84 9.11 1.17
C MET A 84 -17.31 9.41 0.82
N GLN A 85 -18.19 8.41 0.85
CA GLN A 85 -19.62 8.61 0.66
C GLN A 85 -20.30 9.22 1.89
N LEU A 86 -19.85 8.83 3.09
CA LEU A 86 -20.43 9.29 4.36
C LEU A 86 -20.01 10.72 4.74
N ARG A 87 -18.84 11.18 4.27
CA ARG A 87 -18.31 12.55 4.46
C ARG A 87 -18.24 13.02 5.93
N LYS A 88 -18.07 12.09 6.88
CA LYS A 88 -17.94 12.43 8.31
C LYS A 88 -16.49 12.64 8.70
N LYS A 89 -16.15 13.80 9.28
CA LYS A 89 -14.78 14.16 9.71
C LYS A 89 -14.13 13.10 10.59
N SER A 90 -14.80 12.64 11.64
CA SER A 90 -14.23 11.66 12.58
C SER A 90 -13.96 10.30 11.92
N SER A 91 -14.85 9.86 11.05
CA SER A 91 -14.69 8.63 10.26
C SER A 91 -13.49 8.74 9.31
N HIS A 92 -13.31 9.90 8.68
CA HIS A 92 -12.22 10.14 7.74
C HIS A 92 -10.84 10.11 8.40
N VAL A 93 -10.73 10.70 9.59
CA VAL A 93 -9.51 10.67 10.38
C VAL A 93 -9.17 9.25 10.79
N PHE A 94 -10.17 8.49 11.25
CA PHE A 94 -10.00 7.08 11.59
C PHE A 94 -9.54 6.26 10.39
N MET A 95 -10.19 6.41 9.23
CA MET A 95 -9.83 5.69 8.01
C MET A 95 -8.44 6.04 7.51
N THR A 96 -8.04 7.31 7.59
CA THR A 96 -6.67 7.72 7.26
C THR A 96 -5.65 7.05 8.18
N MET A 97 -5.88 7.09 9.49
CA MET A 97 -4.98 6.45 10.45
C MET A 97 -4.92 4.94 10.25
N LEU A 98 -6.02 4.29 9.88
CA LEU A 98 -6.07 2.87 9.56
C LEU A 98 -5.18 2.54 8.34
N VAL A 99 -5.31 3.30 7.25
CA VAL A 99 -4.48 3.09 6.04
C VAL A 99 -3.00 3.35 6.35
N LEU A 100 -2.68 4.40 7.09
CA LEU A 100 -1.29 4.69 7.51
C LEU A 100 -0.72 3.59 8.40
N THR A 101 -1.52 3.01 9.30
CA THR A 101 -1.12 1.88 10.15
C THR A 101 -0.86 0.62 9.31
N LEU A 102 -1.67 0.36 8.29
CA LEU A 102 -1.46 -0.75 7.37
C LEU A 102 -0.19 -0.57 6.53
N VAL A 103 0.05 0.64 6.00
CA VAL A 103 1.29 0.97 5.27
C VAL A 103 2.50 0.81 6.18
N PHE A 104 2.41 1.31 7.42
CA PHE A 104 3.46 1.11 8.43
C PHE A 104 3.75 -0.38 8.66
N GLY A 105 2.71 -1.18 8.90
CA GLY A 105 2.85 -2.62 9.14
C GLY A 105 3.48 -3.35 7.95
N TYR A 106 3.07 -3.02 6.73
CA TYR A 106 3.63 -3.62 5.52
C TYR A 106 5.11 -3.27 5.33
N VAL A 107 5.46 -1.98 5.44
CA VAL A 107 6.84 -1.51 5.28
C VAL A 107 7.75 -2.08 6.36
N LEU A 108 7.26 -2.18 7.60
CA LEU A 108 8.00 -2.79 8.71
C LEU A 108 8.21 -4.29 8.46
N ALA A 109 7.17 -5.02 8.04
CA ALA A 109 7.27 -6.44 7.72
C ALA A 109 8.28 -6.69 6.59
N LEU A 110 8.25 -5.87 5.53
CA LEU A 110 9.20 -5.95 4.42
C LEU A 110 10.63 -5.62 4.86
N GLY A 111 10.81 -4.65 5.77
CA GLY A 111 12.10 -4.33 6.37
C GLY A 111 12.67 -5.49 7.20
N ILE A 112 11.84 -6.10 8.05
CA ILE A 112 12.23 -7.27 8.86
C ILE A 112 12.54 -8.47 7.95
N PHE A 113 11.71 -8.71 6.92
CA PHE A 113 11.92 -9.79 5.96
C PHE A 113 13.29 -9.65 5.28
N ASN A 114 13.64 -8.46 4.79
CA ASN A 114 14.94 -8.25 4.17
C ASN A 114 16.11 -8.40 5.15
N PHE A 115 15.93 -7.94 6.39
CA PHE A 115 16.95 -8.02 7.42
C PHE A 115 17.22 -9.46 7.91
N VAL A 116 16.16 -10.27 8.05
CA VAL A 116 16.23 -11.59 8.71
C VAL A 116 16.25 -12.74 7.72
N VAL A 117 15.57 -12.63 6.59
CA VAL A 117 15.36 -13.74 5.64
C VAL A 117 16.28 -13.61 4.43
N ASN A 118 16.39 -12.41 3.86
CA ASN A 118 17.23 -12.18 2.66
C ASN A 118 18.68 -11.82 2.98
N ASP A 119 19.04 -11.67 4.26
CA ASP A 119 20.34 -11.18 4.74
C ASP A 119 20.78 -9.84 4.09
N ASP A 120 19.85 -9.07 3.53
CA ASP A 120 20.09 -7.73 2.99
C ASP A 120 19.91 -6.70 4.11
N ILE A 121 20.99 -6.54 4.89
CA ILE A 121 21.06 -5.66 6.03
C ILE A 121 20.74 -4.20 5.66
N LEU A 122 21.22 -3.74 4.50
CA LEU A 122 21.04 -2.35 4.09
C LEU A 122 19.57 -2.07 3.77
N THR A 123 18.95 -2.89 2.93
CA THR A 123 17.52 -2.75 2.59
C THR A 123 16.64 -2.95 3.83
N GLY A 124 17.04 -3.84 4.75
CA GLY A 124 16.37 -4.05 6.02
C GLY A 124 16.37 -2.80 6.92
N ILE A 125 17.54 -2.18 7.15
CA ILE A 125 17.68 -0.95 7.94
C ILE A 125 16.88 0.20 7.31
N ILE A 126 16.97 0.36 5.98
CA ILE A 126 16.22 1.39 5.25
C ILE A 126 14.71 1.14 5.41
N GLY A 127 14.26 -0.12 5.39
CA GLY A 127 12.90 -0.54 5.69
C GLY A 127 12.39 -0.08 7.05
N VAL A 128 13.18 -0.27 8.10
CA VAL A 128 12.83 0.18 9.46
C VAL A 128 12.76 1.71 9.54
N VAL A 129 13.69 2.42 8.90
CA VAL A 129 13.68 3.90 8.84
C VAL A 129 12.43 4.39 8.10
N ALA A 130 12.05 3.75 6.99
CA ALA A 130 10.82 4.08 6.27
C ALA A 130 9.58 3.89 7.15
N ALA A 131 9.51 2.77 7.89
CA ALA A 131 8.42 2.53 8.82
C ALA A 131 8.35 3.64 9.90
N ALA A 132 9.49 4.06 10.45
CA ALA A 132 9.54 5.16 11.41
C ALA A 132 9.02 6.48 10.83
N LEU A 133 9.34 6.79 9.57
CA LEU A 133 8.83 7.99 8.88
C LEU A 133 7.34 7.91 8.56
N VAL A 134 6.82 6.73 8.21
CA VAL A 134 5.37 6.52 8.05
C VAL A 134 4.64 6.71 9.38
N ALA A 135 5.20 6.18 10.48
CA ALA A 135 4.66 6.41 11.82
C ALA A 135 4.70 7.89 12.22
N ALA A 136 5.81 8.59 11.95
CA ALA A 136 5.91 10.03 12.16
C ALA A 136 4.88 10.81 11.32
N SER A 137 4.64 10.39 10.07
CA SER A 137 3.60 10.96 9.21
C SER A 137 2.20 10.79 9.81
N ALA A 138 1.90 9.64 10.40
CA ALA A 138 0.63 9.38 11.08
C ALA A 138 0.45 10.25 12.34
N VAL A 139 1.50 10.39 13.16
CA VAL A 139 1.47 11.27 14.35
C VAL A 139 1.26 12.73 13.94
N LEU A 140 2.01 13.21 12.94
CA LEU A 140 1.89 14.58 12.43
C LEU A 140 0.54 14.84 11.76
N TYR A 141 -0.03 13.84 11.07
CA TYR A 141 -1.39 13.93 10.53
C TYR A 141 -2.44 14.07 11.65
N PHE A 142 -2.34 13.24 12.69
CA PHE A 142 -3.26 13.30 13.81
C PHE A 142 -3.17 14.66 14.51
N LYS A 143 -1.95 15.13 14.77
CA LYS A 143 -1.71 16.46 15.34
C LYS A 143 -2.24 17.58 14.46
N LYS A 144 -1.98 17.54 13.15
CA LYS A 144 -2.55 18.48 12.16
C LYS A 144 -4.07 18.53 12.24
N THR A 145 -4.71 17.38 12.47
CA THR A 145 -6.17 17.31 12.47
C THR A 145 -6.81 17.83 13.76
N LEU A 146 -6.10 17.72 14.89
CA LEU A 146 -6.55 18.24 16.18
C LEU A 146 -6.26 19.73 16.36
N ASP A 147 -5.01 20.13 16.11
CA ASP A 147 -4.51 21.46 16.47
C ASP A 147 -4.48 22.43 15.27
N GLY A 148 -4.64 21.93 14.04
CA GLY A 148 -4.50 22.72 12.80
C GLY A 148 -3.05 23.06 12.43
N ASP A 149 -2.11 22.88 13.37
CA ASP A 149 -0.69 23.15 13.23
C ASP A 149 0.08 22.00 12.55
N CYS A 150 1.35 22.21 12.22
CA CYS A 150 2.25 21.19 11.65
C CYS A 150 1.98 20.75 10.18
N LYS A 151 1.19 21.50 9.40
CA LYS A 151 0.97 21.24 7.96
C LYS A 151 2.28 21.03 7.19
N LEU A 152 3.24 21.95 7.34
CA LEU A 152 4.54 21.89 6.65
C LEU A 152 5.36 20.66 7.06
N SER A 153 5.49 20.42 8.37
CA SER A 153 6.24 19.27 8.89
C SER A 153 5.65 17.95 8.43
N TYR A 154 4.32 17.83 8.41
CA TYR A 154 3.63 16.66 7.86
C TYR A 154 4.01 16.42 6.39
N PHE A 155 3.97 17.45 5.55
CA PHE A 155 4.31 17.32 4.12
C PHE A 155 5.78 16.92 3.91
N VAL A 156 6.71 17.52 4.64
CA VAL A 156 8.14 17.21 4.51
C VAL A 156 8.41 15.75 4.90
N VAL A 157 7.89 15.31 6.06
CA VAL A 157 8.07 13.92 6.53
C VAL A 157 7.38 12.93 5.59
N PHE A 158 6.20 13.28 5.06
CA PHE A 158 5.49 12.47 4.09
C PHE A 158 6.30 12.27 2.79
N ILE A 159 6.86 13.34 2.21
CA ILE A 159 7.66 13.25 0.98
C ILE A 159 8.87 12.35 1.21
N LEU A 160 9.57 12.54 2.34
CA LEU A 160 10.70 11.69 2.70
C LEU A 160 10.27 10.23 2.86
N ALA A 161 9.17 9.96 3.57
CA ALA A 161 8.63 8.61 3.72
C ALA A 161 8.30 7.99 2.35
N ALA A 162 7.63 8.73 1.47
CA ALA A 162 7.21 8.24 0.16
C ALA A 162 8.41 7.89 -0.73
N LEU A 163 9.46 8.72 -0.73
CA LEU A 163 10.68 8.47 -1.48
C LEU A 163 11.41 7.21 -0.99
N ILE A 164 11.50 7.02 0.33
CA ILE A 164 12.18 5.84 0.88
C ILE A 164 11.35 4.57 0.68
N VAL A 165 10.03 4.62 0.89
CA VAL A 165 9.12 3.49 0.60
C VAL A 165 9.20 3.10 -0.88
N TYR A 166 9.24 4.08 -1.78
CA TYR A 166 9.46 3.83 -3.21
C TYR A 166 10.81 3.15 -3.46
N ALA A 167 11.90 3.64 -2.86
CA ALA A 167 13.23 3.07 -3.01
C ALA A 167 13.28 1.60 -2.57
N ILE A 168 12.71 1.27 -1.41
CA ILE A 168 12.63 -0.12 -0.91
C ILE A 168 11.80 -0.99 -1.86
N SER A 169 10.66 -0.48 -2.33
CA SER A 169 9.77 -1.18 -3.25
C SER A 169 10.46 -1.47 -4.60
N VAL A 170 11.29 -0.54 -5.10
CA VAL A 170 12.12 -0.78 -6.30
C VAL A 170 13.27 -1.73 -6.03
N SER A 171 13.90 -1.67 -4.85
CA SER A 171 15.00 -2.57 -4.49
C SER A 171 14.55 -4.04 -4.42
N ASN A 172 13.36 -4.29 -3.86
CA ASN A 172 12.80 -5.65 -3.76
C ASN A 172 12.21 -6.13 -5.08
N TYR A 173 11.53 -5.24 -5.80
CA TYR A 173 10.78 -5.60 -7.01
C TYR A 173 11.13 -4.65 -8.15
N ASN A 174 12.34 -4.81 -8.67
CA ASN A 174 12.83 -4.00 -9.77
C ASN A 174 12.20 -4.45 -11.09
N LEU A 175 11.57 -3.52 -11.80
CA LEU A 175 10.97 -3.82 -13.11
C LEU A 175 12.00 -4.25 -14.15
N LEU A 176 13.24 -3.75 -14.04
CA LEU A 176 14.33 -4.14 -14.92
C LEU A 176 14.76 -5.61 -14.71
N ASP A 177 14.54 -6.14 -13.51
CA ASP A 177 14.85 -7.52 -13.16
C ASP A 177 13.68 -8.48 -13.45
N ALA A 178 12.51 -7.93 -13.77
CA ALA A 178 11.30 -8.70 -13.99
C ALA A 178 11.40 -9.69 -15.18
N PHE A 179 12.32 -9.46 -16.11
CA PHE A 179 12.63 -10.42 -17.18
C PHE A 179 13.27 -11.71 -16.68
N ASN A 180 14.00 -11.66 -15.57
CA ASN A 180 14.61 -12.84 -14.93
C ASN A 180 13.60 -13.62 -14.07
N HIS A 181 12.45 -13.00 -13.75
CA HIS A 181 11.36 -13.57 -12.96
C HIS A 181 10.16 -13.96 -13.83
N GLN A 182 10.39 -14.34 -15.10
CA GLN A 182 9.31 -14.77 -15.97
C GLN A 182 8.65 -16.05 -15.42
N GLY A 183 7.35 -15.99 -15.13
CA GLY A 183 6.61 -17.11 -14.54
C GLY A 183 6.71 -17.22 -13.01
N ASP A 184 7.49 -16.36 -12.35
CA ASP A 184 7.61 -16.35 -10.89
C ASP A 184 6.40 -15.65 -10.24
N VAL A 185 5.40 -16.47 -9.89
CA VAL A 185 4.15 -15.99 -9.29
C VAL A 185 4.38 -15.19 -8.01
N VAL A 186 5.37 -15.57 -7.20
CA VAL A 186 5.68 -14.93 -5.92
C VAL A 186 6.18 -13.52 -6.16
N PHE A 187 7.17 -13.36 -7.05
CA PHE A 187 7.72 -12.06 -7.42
C PHE A 187 6.65 -11.10 -7.96
N TRP A 188 5.82 -11.56 -8.90
CA TRP A 188 4.81 -10.69 -9.53
C TRP A 188 3.69 -10.27 -8.56
N CYS A 189 3.28 -11.18 -7.66
CA CYS A 189 2.30 -10.85 -6.63
C CYS A 189 2.89 -9.91 -5.57
N GLY A 190 4.16 -10.11 -5.20
CA GLY A 190 4.91 -9.21 -4.32
C GLY A 190 5.05 -7.82 -4.92
N TYR A 191 5.43 -7.72 -6.20
CA TYR A 191 5.51 -6.47 -6.96
C TYR A 191 4.16 -5.73 -6.94
N ALA A 192 3.06 -6.39 -7.30
CA ALA A 192 1.73 -5.78 -7.34
C ALA A 192 1.31 -5.24 -5.97
N THR A 193 1.54 -6.04 -4.91
CA THR A 193 1.22 -5.65 -3.53
C THR A 193 2.07 -4.45 -3.08
N SER A 194 3.37 -4.47 -3.36
CA SER A 194 4.28 -3.38 -3.00
C SER A 194 3.88 -2.06 -3.66
N ARG A 195 3.53 -2.08 -4.95
CA ARG A 195 3.04 -0.89 -5.65
C ARG A 195 1.69 -0.43 -5.14
N ALA A 196 0.79 -1.35 -4.81
CA ALA A 196 -0.53 -1.01 -4.27
C ALA A 196 -0.40 -0.27 -2.92
N PHE A 197 0.50 -0.70 -2.02
CA PHE A 197 0.75 -0.02 -0.76
C PHE A 197 1.38 1.37 -0.91
N LEU A 198 2.35 1.52 -1.83
CA LEU A 198 2.91 2.84 -2.15
C LEU A 198 1.82 3.79 -2.66
N LEU A 199 1.00 3.33 -3.60
CA LEU A 199 -0.07 4.15 -4.16
C LEU A 199 -1.19 4.42 -3.14
N ALA A 200 -1.47 3.49 -2.22
CA ALA A 200 -2.40 3.73 -1.11
C ALA A 200 -1.90 4.82 -0.16
N PHE A 201 -0.59 4.84 0.13
CA PHE A 201 0.04 5.91 0.90
C PHE A 201 -0.03 7.27 0.20
N LEU A 202 0.14 7.32 -1.12
CA LEU A 202 -0.02 8.55 -1.89
C LEU A 202 -1.50 9.00 -1.96
N LEU A 203 -2.41 8.05 -2.18
CA LEU A 203 -3.84 8.32 -2.27
C LEU A 203 -4.36 8.91 -0.97
N ILE A 204 -4.02 8.33 0.18
CA ILE A 204 -4.53 8.83 1.45
C ILE A 204 -4.08 10.27 1.71
N THR A 205 -2.85 10.62 1.35
CA THR A 205 -2.37 12.01 1.46
C THR A 205 -3.11 12.95 0.51
N TRP A 206 -3.38 12.54 -0.73
CA TRP A 206 -4.16 13.38 -1.65
C TRP A 206 -5.59 13.60 -1.16
N VAL A 207 -6.21 12.55 -0.65
CA VAL A 207 -7.53 12.60 -0.02
C VAL A 207 -7.53 13.60 1.14
N ASN A 208 -6.47 13.61 1.95
CA ASN A 208 -6.27 14.52 3.09
C ASN A 208 -5.82 15.94 2.74
N HIS A 209 -5.34 16.19 1.52
CA HIS A 209 -4.91 17.53 1.11
C HIS A 209 -6.12 18.44 0.84
N GLY A 210 -7.24 17.88 0.40
CA GLY A 210 -8.46 18.64 0.12
C GLY A 210 -9.50 18.61 1.24
N SER A 211 -9.20 18.00 2.38
CA SER A 211 -10.03 18.01 3.59
C SER A 211 -9.41 18.91 4.65
N ASP A 212 -9.21 20.19 4.30
CA ASP A 212 -9.15 21.23 5.31
C ASP A 212 -10.53 21.30 5.94
N TYR A 213 -10.72 20.58 7.05
CA TYR A 213 -11.90 20.70 7.88
C TYR A 213 -11.82 22.02 8.64
N GLU A 214 -11.97 23.12 7.92
CA GLU A 214 -12.27 24.39 8.56
C GLU A 214 -13.53 24.21 9.42
N PRO A 215 -13.55 24.76 10.64
CA PRO A 215 -14.76 24.74 11.45
C PRO A 215 -15.89 25.35 10.62
N ALA A 216 -17.08 24.75 10.67
CA ALA A 216 -18.25 25.09 9.85
C ALA A 216 -18.70 26.58 9.91
N GLY A 217 -18.03 27.44 10.69
CA GLY A 217 -18.20 28.89 10.70
C GLY A 217 -17.35 29.65 9.67
N ALA A 218 -16.24 29.10 9.14
CA ALA A 218 -15.36 29.83 8.21
C ALA A 218 -15.92 29.92 6.78
N GLN A 219 -16.68 28.91 6.34
CA GLN A 219 -17.38 28.94 5.04
C GLN A 219 -18.56 29.92 5.01
N LEU A 220 -19.12 30.27 6.18
CA LEU A 220 -20.20 31.25 6.28
C LEU A 220 -19.71 32.71 6.17
N GLU A 221 -18.41 32.97 6.40
CA GLU A 221 -17.81 34.31 6.22
C GLU A 221 -17.25 34.55 4.82
N ALA A 222 -17.04 33.48 4.03
CA ALA A 222 -16.60 33.61 2.63
C ALA A 222 -17.76 33.83 1.64
N ASP A 223 -19.01 33.59 2.09
CA ASP A 223 -20.24 33.73 1.31
C ASP A 223 -21.11 34.93 1.74
N ILE A 224 -20.57 35.86 2.55
CA ILE A 224 -21.17 37.18 2.89
C ILE A 224 -20.31 38.29 2.30
#